data_AF-A0A8T4ENE9-F1
#
_entry.id   AF-A0A8T4ENE9-F1
#
_cell.length_a   1.000
_cell.length_b   1.000
_cell.length_c   1.000
_cell.angle_alpha   90.00
_cell.angle_beta   90.00
_cell.angle_gamma   90.00
#
_symmetry.space_group_name_H-M   'P 1'
#
loop_
_entity.id
_entity.type
_entity.pdbx_description
1 polymer ?
#
loop_
_entity_poly.entity_id
_entity_poly.type
_entity_poly.pdbx_seq_one_letter_code
_entity_poly.pdbx_strand_id
1 'polypeptide(L)'
;MDIDEEIRVARERARRRDHLTRQRETLNGQIREVTRLVADLEQQLAKEDRDVAKLEQGGFGSFLAGITGNKEEKLARERAEAAAALERVNGQRSRRDWLAQDLRTADQELAGVANAPRELEELLARKERLLVDSGDPRGRALSDLARELANTDIDLREHQEAHQAGVAAGHAVGQVMRSLGSARGASTWDMFGGGGFADMIEHGHLRQADEAAWHAQRALDAFSRELADIGVAANPQLPKVDTRWFADVFFDNIITDALKHQRIARTGEAVQATAQWVGAMVNDLAARCGELTRRRDSLLVRREEILSQ
;
A
#
# COMPACT_ATOMS: atom_id res chain seq x y z
N MET A 1 22.95 38.67 9.06
CA MET A 1 22.31 38.06 10.24
C MET A 1 23.22 36.90 10.64
N ASP A 2 23.19 36.45 11.89
CA ASP A 2 23.94 35.26 12.28
C ASP A 2 23.38 34.04 11.53
N ILE A 3 24.24 33.18 10.99
CA ILE A 3 23.80 31.99 10.23
C ILE A 3 22.92 31.07 11.09
N ASP A 4 23.18 31.05 12.40
CA ASP A 4 22.40 30.28 13.36
C ASP A 4 20.99 30.83 13.54
N GLU A 5 20.84 32.15 13.50
CA GLU A 5 19.53 32.81 13.55
C GLU A 5 18.75 32.60 12.24
N GLU A 6 19.42 32.67 11.08
CA GLU A 6 18.80 32.34 9.79
C GLU A 6 18.30 30.89 9.75
N ILE A 7 19.10 29.94 10.25
CA ILE A 7 18.73 28.52 10.38
C ILE A 7 17.54 28.35 11.33
N ARG A 8 17.51 29.04 12.47
CA ARG A 8 16.41 28.96 13.44
C ARG A 8 15.08 29.39 12.80
N VAL A 9 15.07 30.54 12.12
CA VAL A 9 13.88 31.06 11.43
C VAL A 9 13.45 30.13 10.29
N ALA A 10 14.38 29.64 9.47
CA ALA A 10 14.07 28.70 8.40
C ALA A 10 13.48 27.38 8.95
N ARG A 11 13.98 26.90 10.10
CA ARG A 11 13.49 25.70 10.79
C ARG A 11 12.07 25.86 11.30
N GLU A 12 11.73 27.00 11.88
CA GLU A 12 10.36 27.32 12.31
C GLU A 12 9.39 27.32 11.12
N ARG A 13 9.79 27.92 9.99
CA ARG A 13 9.00 27.94 8.75
C ARG A 13 8.83 26.53 8.16
N ALA A 14 9.88 25.70 8.16
CA ALA A 14 9.80 24.31 7.71
C ALA A 14 8.85 23.47 8.61
N ARG A 15 8.96 23.60 9.94
CA ARG A 15 8.03 22.94 10.88
C ARG A 15 6.59 23.39 10.69
N ARG A 16 6.37 24.69 10.41
CA ARG A 16 5.04 25.22 10.10
C ARG A 16 4.47 24.56 8.84
N ARG A 17 5.27 24.40 7.78
CA ARG A 17 4.88 23.68 6.56
C ARG A 17 4.48 22.23 6.87
N ASP A 18 5.26 21.51 7.67
CA ASP A 18 4.95 20.10 8.01
C ASP A 18 3.65 19.98 8.83
N HIS A 19 3.43 20.92 9.76
CA HIS A 19 2.18 21.02 10.49
C HIS A 19 0.98 21.26 9.57
N LEU A 20 1.08 22.26 8.67
CA LEU A 20 0.02 22.57 7.72
C LEU A 20 -0.23 21.42 6.73
N THR A 21 0.81 20.69 6.32
CA THR A 21 0.68 19.53 5.43
C THR A 21 -0.16 18.43 6.08
N ARG A 22 0.11 18.11 7.35
CA ARG A 22 -0.70 17.14 8.14
C ARG A 22 -2.13 17.63 8.38
N GLN A 23 -2.30 18.92 8.61
CA GLN A 23 -3.63 19.54 8.75
C GLN A 23 -4.43 19.40 7.45
N ARG A 24 -3.81 19.70 6.30
CA ARG A 24 -4.41 19.53 4.97
C ARG A 24 -4.84 18.09 4.71
N GLU A 25 -4.01 17.10 5.07
CA GLU A 25 -4.36 15.68 4.93
C GLU A 25 -5.58 15.30 5.79
N THR A 26 -5.63 15.80 7.03
CA THR A 26 -6.77 15.61 7.94
C THR A 26 -8.04 16.21 7.36
N LEU A 27 -8.00 17.47 6.92
CA LEU A 27 -9.13 18.18 6.31
C LEU A 27 -9.63 17.45 5.05
N ASN A 28 -8.72 17.00 4.17
CA ASN A 28 -9.08 16.20 3.00
C ASN A 28 -9.73 14.86 3.37
N GLY A 29 -9.32 14.23 4.47
CA GLY A 29 -9.99 13.05 5.03
C GLY A 29 -11.43 13.35 5.45
N GLN A 30 -11.61 14.40 6.25
CA GLN A 30 -12.92 14.83 6.75
C GLN A 30 -13.86 15.26 5.63
N ILE A 31 -13.37 15.98 4.62
CA ILE A 31 -14.16 16.38 3.45
C ILE A 31 -14.64 15.15 2.69
N ARG A 32 -13.78 14.15 2.48
CA ARG A 32 -14.17 12.89 1.81
C ARG A 32 -15.25 12.14 2.59
N GLU A 33 -15.11 12.06 3.90
CA GLU A 33 -16.09 11.44 4.80
C GLU A 33 -17.45 12.16 4.73
N VAL A 34 -17.46 13.47 4.95
CA VAL A 34 -18.69 14.28 4.93
C VAL A 34 -19.34 14.26 3.54
N THR A 35 -18.55 14.24 2.46
CA THR A 35 -19.08 14.16 1.10
C THR A 35 -19.83 12.84 0.86
N ARG A 36 -19.29 11.71 1.34
CA ARG A 36 -20.00 10.42 1.28
C ARG A 36 -21.28 10.46 2.11
N LEU A 37 -21.21 10.99 3.33
CA LEU A 37 -22.37 11.11 4.21
C LEU A 37 -23.48 11.98 3.59
N VAL A 38 -23.12 13.11 2.98
CA VAL A 38 -24.08 13.98 2.26
C VAL A 38 -24.76 13.20 1.13
N ALA A 39 -24.00 12.43 0.34
CA ALA A 39 -24.58 11.63 -0.73
C ALA A 39 -25.56 10.55 -0.20
N ASP A 40 -25.22 9.87 0.90
CA ASP A 40 -26.11 8.88 1.53
C ASP A 40 -27.39 9.53 2.07
N LEU A 41 -27.27 10.69 2.73
CA LEU A 41 -28.42 11.45 3.24
C LEU A 41 -29.29 12.00 2.11
N GLU A 42 -28.71 12.42 0.98
CA GLU A 42 -29.45 12.85 -0.20
C GLU A 42 -30.25 11.70 -0.82
N GLN A 43 -29.70 10.47 -0.83
CA GLN A 43 -30.45 9.29 -1.26
C GLN A 43 -31.62 8.95 -0.31
N GLN A 44 -31.43 9.15 1.00
CA GLN A 44 -32.49 8.96 1.98
C GLN A 44 -33.59 10.02 1.80
N LEU A 45 -33.22 11.29 1.69
CA LEU A 45 -34.17 12.38 1.42
C LEU A 45 -34.98 12.10 0.14
N ALA A 46 -34.34 11.64 -0.93
CA ALA A 46 -35.03 11.27 -2.17
C ALA A 46 -35.97 10.07 -2.03
N LYS A 47 -35.84 9.22 -0.99
CA LYS A 47 -36.84 8.19 -0.66
C LYS A 47 -38.03 8.82 0.05
N GLU A 48 -37.78 9.63 1.09
CA GLU A 48 -38.84 10.33 1.83
C GLU A 48 -39.69 11.22 0.90
N ASP A 49 -39.05 12.00 0.01
CA ASP A 49 -39.75 12.85 -0.96
C ASP A 49 -40.65 12.03 -1.92
N ARG A 50 -40.21 10.81 -2.29
CA ARG A 50 -41.02 9.91 -3.13
C ARG A 50 -42.22 9.34 -2.36
N ASP A 51 -42.06 9.05 -1.08
CA ASP A 51 -43.13 8.50 -0.26
C ASP A 51 -44.18 9.57 0.06
N VAL A 52 -43.76 10.82 0.31
CA VAL A 52 -44.65 11.99 0.34
C VAL A 52 -45.40 12.15 -0.99
N ALA A 53 -44.69 12.14 -2.13
CA ALA A 53 -45.32 12.32 -3.45
C ALA A 53 -46.37 11.23 -3.78
N LYS A 54 -46.10 9.97 -3.42
CA LYS A 54 -47.09 8.87 -3.60
C LYS A 54 -48.37 9.10 -2.82
N LEU A 55 -48.26 9.65 -1.60
CA LEU A 55 -49.42 9.95 -0.74
C LEU A 55 -50.21 11.17 -1.23
N GLU A 56 -49.52 12.18 -1.78
CA GLU A 56 -50.13 13.39 -2.35
C GLU A 56 -50.86 13.11 -3.67
N GLN A 57 -50.26 12.37 -4.59
CA GLN A 57 -50.82 12.09 -5.93
C GLN A 57 -51.92 11.02 -5.94
N GLY A 58 -52.33 10.53 -4.76
CA GLY A 58 -53.43 9.56 -4.65
C GLY A 58 -53.07 8.14 -5.10
N GLY A 59 -51.79 7.74 -5.04
CA GLY A 59 -51.27 6.45 -5.52
C GLY A 59 -51.78 5.18 -4.82
N PHE A 60 -52.86 5.26 -4.05
CA PHE A 60 -53.58 4.13 -3.47
C PHE A 60 -55.04 4.10 -3.96
N GLY A 61 -55.21 4.01 -5.28
CA GLY A 61 -56.53 3.75 -5.89
C GLY A 61 -57.18 2.43 -5.44
N SER A 62 -56.44 1.53 -4.77
CA SER A 62 -56.93 0.24 -4.29
C SER A 62 -57.10 0.12 -2.76
N PHE A 63 -56.72 1.12 -1.97
CA PHE A 63 -56.76 1.04 -0.48
C PHE A 63 -57.73 2.01 0.18
N LEU A 64 -58.33 2.94 -0.57
CA LEU A 64 -59.27 3.92 -0.06
C LEU A 64 -60.72 3.49 -0.28
N ALA A 65 -61.09 2.40 0.38
CA ALA A 65 -62.47 2.13 0.75
C ALA A 65 -62.53 2.08 2.29
N GLY A 66 -62.40 3.24 2.97
CA GLY A 66 -62.84 3.34 4.36
C GLY A 66 -62.19 4.33 5.34
N ILE A 67 -61.05 4.97 5.05
CA ILE A 67 -60.28 5.68 6.12
C ILE A 67 -59.62 6.99 5.64
N THR A 68 -60.36 8.09 5.62
CA THR A 68 -59.82 9.43 5.27
C THR A 68 -58.93 10.03 6.37
N GLY A 69 -59.17 9.72 7.65
CA GLY A 69 -58.40 10.27 8.78
C GLY A 69 -56.95 9.74 8.91
N ASN A 70 -56.70 8.48 8.54
CA ASN A 70 -55.36 7.86 8.62
C ASN A 70 -54.42 8.34 7.51
N LYS A 71 -54.96 8.86 6.40
CA LYS A 71 -54.16 9.38 5.29
C LYS A 71 -53.51 10.72 5.62
N GLU A 72 -54.26 11.63 6.25
CA GLU A 72 -53.76 12.96 6.62
C GLU A 72 -52.68 12.87 7.70
N GLU A 73 -52.88 12.02 8.72
CA GLU A 73 -51.89 11.78 9.76
C GLU A 73 -50.59 11.18 9.20
N LYS A 74 -50.71 10.19 8.30
CA LYS A 74 -49.55 9.59 7.63
C LYS A 74 -48.81 10.59 6.75
N LEU A 75 -49.52 11.41 5.96
CA LEU A 75 -48.91 12.44 5.13
C LEU A 75 -48.17 13.48 5.97
N ALA A 76 -48.75 13.90 7.10
CA ALA A 76 -48.10 14.83 8.02
C ALA A 76 -46.79 14.26 8.59
N ARG A 77 -46.80 12.97 8.96
CA ARG A 77 -45.62 12.26 9.44
C ARG A 77 -44.51 12.20 8.38
N GLU A 78 -44.82 11.79 7.16
CA GLU A 78 -43.85 11.63 6.07
C GLU A 78 -43.25 12.99 5.67
N ARG A 79 -44.06 14.07 5.70
CA ARG A 79 -43.56 15.44 5.52
C ARG A 79 -42.59 15.87 6.62
N ALA A 80 -42.86 15.48 7.87
CA ALA A 80 -41.96 15.77 8.99
C ALA A 80 -40.64 14.97 8.86
N GLU A 81 -40.71 13.71 8.45
CA GLU A 81 -39.54 12.86 8.19
C GLU A 81 -38.68 13.42 7.03
N ALA A 82 -39.29 13.84 5.92
CA ALA A 82 -38.61 14.51 4.81
C ALA A 82 -37.97 15.85 5.23
N ALA A 83 -38.69 16.68 6.00
CA ALA A 83 -38.14 17.95 6.50
C ALA A 83 -36.92 17.74 7.41
N ALA A 84 -36.98 16.75 8.30
CA ALA A 84 -35.85 16.39 9.17
C ALA A 84 -34.67 15.82 8.35
N ALA A 85 -34.92 15.05 7.30
CA ALA A 85 -33.88 14.56 6.39
C ALA A 85 -33.20 15.73 5.64
N LEU A 86 -33.99 16.70 5.16
CA LEU A 86 -33.48 17.90 4.48
C LEU A 86 -32.61 18.75 5.41
N GLU A 87 -33.02 18.94 6.66
CA GLU A 87 -32.23 19.68 7.66
C GLU A 87 -30.86 19.00 7.89
N ARG A 88 -30.84 17.67 8.02
CA ARG A 88 -29.58 16.91 8.17
C ARG A 88 -28.67 17.07 6.96
N VAL A 89 -29.21 16.98 5.74
CA VAL A 89 -28.46 17.21 4.50
C VAL A 89 -27.85 18.60 4.51
N ASN A 90 -28.65 19.64 4.80
CA ASN A 90 -28.19 21.02 4.82
C ASN A 90 -27.11 21.26 5.89
N GLY A 91 -27.26 20.67 7.08
CA GLY A 91 -26.25 20.73 8.14
C GLY A 91 -24.90 20.14 7.71
N GLN A 92 -24.92 18.96 7.05
CA GLN A 92 -23.68 18.33 6.58
C GLN A 92 -23.09 19.06 5.36
N ARG A 93 -23.90 19.64 4.47
CA ARG A 93 -23.41 20.51 3.38
C ARG A 93 -22.70 21.75 3.93
N SER A 94 -23.29 22.44 4.91
CA SER A 94 -22.64 23.57 5.58
C SER A 94 -21.32 23.17 6.26
N ARG A 95 -21.28 22.01 6.92
CA ARG A 95 -20.04 21.46 7.51
C ARG A 95 -18.98 21.21 6.44
N ARG A 96 -19.35 20.62 5.30
CA ARG A 96 -18.44 20.38 4.17
C ARG A 96 -17.88 21.71 3.64
N ASP A 97 -18.73 22.72 3.49
CA ASP A 97 -18.32 24.01 2.93
C ASP A 97 -17.38 24.77 3.90
N TRP A 98 -17.60 24.67 5.21
CA TRP A 98 -16.66 25.16 6.23
C TRP A 98 -15.31 24.45 6.17
N LEU A 99 -15.30 23.11 6.13
CA LEU A 99 -14.06 22.33 5.98
C LEU A 99 -13.31 22.68 4.69
N ALA A 100 -14.04 22.92 3.59
CA ALA A 100 -13.45 23.32 2.32
C ALA A 100 -12.84 24.73 2.38
N GLN A 101 -13.42 25.64 3.18
CA GLN A 101 -12.82 26.96 3.44
C GLN A 101 -11.54 26.84 4.27
N ASP A 102 -11.55 26.03 5.32
CA ASP A 102 -10.36 25.76 6.13
C ASP A 102 -9.23 25.15 5.29
N LEU A 103 -9.58 24.22 4.39
CA LEU A 103 -8.63 23.63 3.46
C LEU A 103 -8.00 24.69 2.56
N ARG A 104 -8.81 25.60 1.99
CA ARG A 104 -8.30 26.72 1.16
C ARG A 104 -7.35 27.62 1.93
N THR A 105 -7.67 27.94 3.19
CA THR A 105 -6.79 28.74 4.06
C THR A 105 -5.47 28.01 4.31
N ALA A 106 -5.52 26.72 4.66
CA ALA A 106 -4.33 25.91 4.89
C ALA A 106 -3.46 25.80 3.62
N ASP A 107 -4.07 25.64 2.44
CA ASP A 107 -3.35 25.60 1.16
C ASP A 107 -2.68 26.94 0.81
N GLN A 108 -3.34 28.08 1.10
CA GLN A 108 -2.76 29.40 0.94
C GLN A 108 -1.55 29.62 1.86
N GLU A 109 -1.68 29.24 3.14
CA GLU A 109 -0.55 29.31 4.08
C GLU A 109 0.60 28.39 3.65
N LEU A 110 0.30 27.17 3.17
CA LEU A 110 1.29 26.24 2.63
C LEU A 110 2.06 26.83 1.45
N ALA A 111 1.38 27.56 0.55
CA ALA A 111 2.02 28.22 -0.56
C ALA A 111 3.06 29.27 -0.08
N GLY A 112 2.75 30.00 1.00
CA GLY A 112 3.67 30.97 1.60
C GLY A 112 4.93 30.37 2.25
N VAL A 113 4.88 29.09 2.66
CA VAL A 113 6.02 28.37 3.25
C VAL A 113 6.53 27.22 2.38
N ALA A 114 6.17 27.20 1.09
CA ALA A 114 6.47 26.09 0.18
C ALA A 114 7.98 25.82 0.07
N ASN A 115 8.79 26.89 0.01
CA ASN A 115 10.24 26.81 -0.16
C ASN A 115 11.01 26.67 1.17
N ALA A 116 10.35 26.79 2.32
CA ALA A 116 11.02 26.82 3.62
C ALA A 116 11.92 25.59 3.91
N PRO A 117 11.55 24.34 3.54
CA PRO A 117 12.44 23.19 3.72
C PRO A 117 13.73 23.30 2.90
N ARG A 118 13.62 23.78 1.66
CA ARG A 118 14.78 23.95 0.78
C ARG A 118 15.69 25.07 1.29
N GLU A 119 15.12 26.19 1.72
CA GLU A 119 15.88 27.29 2.33
C GLU A 119 16.63 26.81 3.58
N LEU A 120 15.98 26.01 4.43
CA LEU A 120 16.62 25.40 5.59
C LEU A 120 17.80 24.50 5.18
N GLU A 121 17.61 23.64 4.18
CA GLU A 121 18.64 22.73 3.70
C GLU A 121 19.86 23.48 3.12
N GLU A 122 19.62 24.54 2.33
CA GLU A 122 20.66 25.40 1.78
C GLU A 122 21.48 26.10 2.88
N LEU A 123 20.81 26.60 3.93
CA LEU A 123 21.45 27.22 5.09
C LEU A 123 22.28 26.22 5.91
N LEU A 124 21.73 25.02 6.16
CA LEU A 124 22.45 23.95 6.86
C LEU A 124 23.70 23.51 6.07
N ALA A 125 23.58 23.35 4.74
CA ALA A 125 24.71 23.03 3.87
C ALA A 125 25.75 24.15 3.82
N ARG A 126 25.33 25.41 3.96
CA ARG A 126 26.26 26.54 4.09
C ARG A 126 26.99 26.51 5.43
N LYS A 127 26.29 26.25 6.55
CA LYS A 127 26.92 26.11 7.88
C LYS A 127 27.92 24.96 7.91
N GLU A 128 27.57 23.82 7.33
CA GLU A 128 28.47 22.67 7.20
C GLU A 128 29.77 23.02 6.46
N ARG A 129 29.67 23.70 5.31
CA ARG A 129 30.85 24.16 4.55
C ARG A 129 31.74 25.08 5.38
N LEU A 130 31.16 26.04 6.11
CA LEU A 130 31.93 26.94 6.98
C LEU A 130 32.69 26.17 8.07
N LEU A 131 32.07 25.15 8.68
CA LEU A 131 32.73 24.31 9.70
C LEU A 131 33.87 23.47 9.10
N VAL A 132 33.69 22.95 7.88
CA VAL A 132 34.74 22.20 7.17
C VAL A 132 35.91 23.11 6.80
N ASP A 133 35.62 24.25 6.17
CA ASP A 133 36.65 25.18 5.66
C ASP A 133 37.44 25.85 6.79
N SER A 134 36.81 26.08 7.94
CA SER A 134 37.49 26.63 9.14
C SER A 134 38.33 25.60 9.89
N GLY A 135 38.24 24.31 9.54
CA GLY A 135 38.93 23.24 10.26
C GLY A 135 38.32 22.91 11.63
N ASP A 136 37.09 23.32 11.89
CA ASP A 136 36.36 23.01 13.11
C ASP A 136 36.21 21.48 13.26
N PRO A 137 36.47 20.88 14.45
CA PRO A 137 36.26 19.45 14.68
C PRO A 137 34.87 18.95 14.29
N ARG A 138 33.83 19.80 14.39
CA ARG A 138 32.47 19.50 13.94
C ARG A 138 32.38 19.27 12.43
N GLY A 139 33.16 19.99 11.62
CA GLY A 139 33.21 19.80 10.17
C GLY A 139 33.71 18.40 9.78
N ARG A 140 34.72 17.88 10.51
CA ARG A 140 35.19 16.49 10.31
C ARG A 140 34.11 15.48 10.69
N ALA A 141 33.46 15.66 11.84
CA ALA A 141 32.37 14.80 12.27
C ALA A 141 31.19 14.79 11.29
N LEU A 142 30.84 15.95 10.71
CA LEU A 142 29.82 16.07 9.68
C LEU A 142 30.20 15.34 8.38
N SER A 143 31.47 15.44 7.96
CA SER A 143 31.97 14.73 6.78
C SER A 143 31.94 13.21 6.96
N ASP A 144 32.25 12.72 8.16
CA ASP A 144 32.17 11.29 8.49
C ASP A 144 30.71 10.80 8.53
N LEU A 145 29.81 11.58 9.14
CA LEU A 145 28.37 11.29 9.12
C LEU A 145 27.80 11.28 7.70
N ALA A 146 28.21 12.21 6.83
CA ALA A 146 27.77 12.25 5.44
C ALA A 146 28.18 10.97 4.68
N ARG A 147 29.40 10.46 4.93
CA ARG A 147 29.87 9.19 4.37
C ARG A 147 29.05 8.01 4.89
N GLU A 148 28.78 7.97 6.19
CA GLU A 148 27.95 6.92 6.80
C GLU A 148 26.50 6.94 6.28
N LEU A 149 25.92 8.13 6.12
CA LEU A 149 24.59 8.31 5.53
C LEU A 149 24.55 7.79 4.10
N ALA A 150 25.50 8.21 3.26
CA ALA A 150 25.56 7.77 1.86
C ALA A 150 25.66 6.23 1.75
N ASN A 151 26.50 5.59 2.57
CA ASN A 151 26.61 4.14 2.60
C ASN A 151 25.31 3.48 3.09
N THR A 152 24.68 4.03 4.14
CA THR A 152 23.42 3.51 4.68
C THR A 152 22.27 3.65 3.67
N ASP A 153 22.24 4.72 2.89
CA ASP A 153 21.23 4.95 1.84
C ASP A 153 21.42 3.99 0.67
N ILE A 154 22.67 3.72 0.27
CA ILE A 154 22.99 2.69 -0.74
C ILE A 154 22.52 1.32 -0.23
N ASP A 155 22.92 0.93 0.98
CA ASP A 155 22.52 -0.35 1.58
C ASP A 155 20.99 -0.46 1.64
N LEU A 156 20.30 0.59 2.09
CA LEU A 156 18.84 0.60 2.23
C LEU A 156 18.16 0.40 0.87
N ARG A 157 18.64 1.08 -0.17
CA ARG A 157 18.09 0.95 -1.53
C ARG A 157 18.25 -0.47 -2.06
N GLU A 158 19.45 -1.05 -1.95
CA GLU A 158 19.72 -2.40 -2.45
C GLU A 158 18.90 -3.47 -1.68
N HIS A 159 18.73 -3.31 -0.36
CA HIS A 159 17.88 -4.22 0.42
C HIS A 159 16.39 -4.07 0.09
N GLN A 160 15.93 -2.86 -0.27
CA GLN A 160 14.56 -2.62 -0.73
C GLN A 160 14.31 -3.25 -2.11
N GLU A 161 15.27 -3.15 -3.03
CA GLU A 161 15.23 -3.80 -4.35
C GLU A 161 15.14 -5.34 -4.17
N ALA A 162 15.98 -5.93 -3.32
CA ALA A 162 15.91 -7.34 -2.96
C ALA A 162 14.58 -7.74 -2.31
N HIS A 163 14.06 -6.94 -1.38
CA HIS A 163 12.77 -7.19 -0.74
C HIS A 163 11.64 -7.21 -1.76
N GLN A 164 11.61 -6.23 -2.67
CA GLN A 164 10.58 -6.15 -3.73
C GLN A 164 10.64 -7.35 -4.67
N ALA A 165 11.85 -7.75 -5.11
CA ALA A 165 12.03 -8.93 -5.93
C ALA A 165 11.61 -10.22 -5.20
N GLY A 166 11.88 -10.33 -3.90
CA GLY A 166 11.45 -11.45 -3.06
C GLY A 166 9.93 -11.54 -2.91
N VAL A 167 9.24 -10.40 -2.71
CA VAL A 167 7.78 -10.35 -2.68
C VAL A 167 7.19 -10.80 -4.02
N ALA A 168 7.74 -10.32 -5.14
CA ALA A 168 7.34 -10.74 -6.48
C ALA A 168 7.55 -12.24 -6.71
N ALA A 169 8.70 -12.79 -6.30
CA ALA A 169 8.99 -14.21 -6.36
C ALA A 169 8.00 -15.03 -5.51
N GLY A 170 7.69 -14.58 -4.29
CA GLY A 170 6.73 -15.22 -3.39
C GLY A 170 5.33 -15.28 -4.00
N HIS A 171 4.87 -14.19 -4.63
CA HIS A 171 3.60 -14.19 -5.35
C HIS A 171 3.58 -15.17 -6.53
N ALA A 172 4.66 -15.21 -7.31
CA ALA A 172 4.78 -16.09 -8.46
C ALA A 172 4.82 -17.58 -8.07
N VAL A 173 5.62 -17.94 -7.05
CA VAL A 173 5.64 -19.30 -6.47
C VAL A 173 4.26 -19.67 -5.90
N GLY A 174 3.60 -18.74 -5.21
CA GLY A 174 2.24 -18.95 -4.71
C GLY A 174 1.20 -19.18 -5.82
N GLN A 175 1.40 -18.60 -7.01
CA GLN A 175 0.55 -18.86 -8.18
C GLN A 175 0.74 -20.30 -8.68
N VAL A 176 1.99 -20.79 -8.74
CA VAL A 176 2.28 -22.19 -9.06
C VAL A 176 1.59 -23.15 -8.09
N MET A 177 1.65 -22.87 -6.77
CA MET A 177 0.96 -23.68 -5.76
C MET A 177 -0.55 -23.76 -5.99
N ARG A 178 -1.19 -22.62 -6.32
CA ARG A 178 -2.64 -22.59 -6.62
C ARG A 178 -2.96 -23.41 -7.86
N SER A 179 -2.18 -23.25 -8.94
CA SER A 179 -2.36 -24.01 -10.18
C SER A 179 -2.22 -25.52 -9.96
N LEU A 180 -1.21 -25.96 -9.19
CA LEU A 180 -1.02 -27.37 -8.82
C LEU A 180 -2.16 -27.91 -7.93
N GLY A 181 -2.68 -27.09 -7.01
CA GLY A 181 -3.83 -27.44 -6.17
C GLY A 181 -5.12 -27.64 -6.98
N SER A 182 -5.38 -26.74 -7.94
CA SER A 182 -6.51 -26.84 -8.86
C SER A 182 -6.40 -28.06 -9.79
N ALA A 183 -5.20 -28.37 -10.29
CA ALA A 183 -4.96 -29.57 -11.12
C ALA A 183 -5.23 -30.88 -10.34
N ARG A 184 -4.83 -30.95 -9.06
CA ARG A 184 -5.14 -32.11 -8.19
C ARG A 184 -6.65 -32.29 -7.98
N GLY A 185 -7.40 -31.19 -7.79
CA GLY A 185 -8.86 -31.21 -7.65
C GLY A 185 -9.61 -31.63 -8.91
N ALA A 186 -9.15 -31.16 -10.08
CA ALA A 186 -9.71 -31.56 -11.38
C ALA A 186 -9.44 -33.05 -11.70
N SER A 187 -8.25 -33.56 -11.36
CA SER A 187 -7.91 -34.99 -11.51
C SER A 187 -8.78 -35.91 -10.62
N THR A 188 -9.26 -35.42 -9.48
CA THR A 188 -10.18 -36.18 -8.60
C THR A 188 -11.60 -36.26 -9.18
N TRP A 189 -12.01 -35.27 -9.98
CA TRP A 189 -13.29 -35.27 -10.71
C TRP A 189 -13.31 -36.34 -11.82
N ASP A 190 -12.17 -36.59 -12.44
CA ASP A 190 -12.00 -37.56 -13.53
C ASP A 190 -12.18 -39.03 -13.08
N MET A 191 -11.97 -39.32 -11.80
CA MET A 191 -12.22 -40.64 -11.22
C MET A 191 -13.72 -40.96 -11.00
N PHE A 192 -14.61 -39.97 -11.07
CA PHE A 192 -16.05 -40.15 -10.79
C PHE A 192 -16.97 -39.95 -12.00
N GLY A 193 -16.46 -39.51 -13.16
CA GLY A 193 -17.29 -39.24 -14.33
C GLY A 193 -16.51 -39.32 -15.64
N GLY A 194 -16.32 -40.53 -16.14
CA GLY A 194 -15.52 -40.77 -17.35
C GLY A 194 -16.13 -40.21 -18.65
N GLY A 195 -15.24 -39.83 -19.57
CA GLY A 195 -15.49 -39.80 -21.02
C GLY A 195 -15.52 -38.42 -21.68
N GLY A 196 -14.49 -38.13 -22.50
CA GLY A 196 -14.55 -37.20 -23.64
C GLY A 196 -14.30 -35.71 -23.39
N PHE A 197 -14.64 -35.17 -22.22
CA PHE A 197 -14.36 -33.76 -21.86
C PHE A 197 -13.13 -33.55 -20.96
N ALA A 198 -12.59 -34.64 -20.41
CA ALA A 198 -11.40 -34.65 -19.56
C ALA A 198 -10.14 -34.13 -20.28
N ASP A 199 -9.86 -34.69 -21.47
CA ASP A 199 -8.66 -34.37 -22.27
C ASP A 199 -8.54 -32.87 -22.64
N MET A 200 -9.66 -32.18 -22.86
CA MET A 200 -9.65 -30.79 -23.34
C MET A 200 -9.45 -29.77 -22.21
N ILE A 201 -9.90 -30.13 -21.00
CA ILE A 201 -9.72 -29.34 -19.77
C ILE A 201 -8.29 -29.55 -19.23
N GLU A 202 -7.73 -30.75 -19.37
CA GLU A 202 -6.37 -31.10 -18.94
C GLU A 202 -5.29 -30.28 -19.67
N HIS A 203 -5.40 -30.10 -20.99
CA HIS A 203 -4.44 -29.32 -21.80
C HIS A 203 -4.45 -27.81 -21.49
N GLY A 204 -5.53 -27.26 -20.93
CA GLY A 204 -5.65 -25.84 -20.59
C GLY A 204 -5.00 -25.51 -19.25
N HIS A 205 -5.20 -26.37 -18.25
CA HIS A 205 -4.65 -26.18 -16.90
C HIS A 205 -3.15 -26.50 -16.82
N LEU A 206 -2.66 -27.46 -17.61
CA LEU A 206 -1.22 -27.74 -17.70
C LEU A 206 -0.46 -26.57 -18.34
N ARG A 207 -0.97 -25.97 -19.41
CA ARG A 207 -0.38 -24.75 -20.00
C ARG A 207 -0.34 -23.57 -19.02
N GLN A 208 -1.39 -23.39 -18.22
CA GLN A 208 -1.42 -22.36 -17.19
C GLN A 208 -0.41 -22.64 -16.06
N ALA A 209 -0.19 -23.90 -15.71
CA ALA A 209 0.83 -24.30 -14.74
C ALA A 209 2.25 -24.06 -15.29
N ASP A 210 2.49 -24.35 -16.58
CA ASP A 210 3.77 -24.08 -17.25
C ASP A 210 4.07 -22.57 -17.32
N GLU A 211 3.09 -21.76 -17.73
CA GLU A 211 3.24 -20.29 -17.76
C GLU A 211 3.52 -19.73 -16.36
N ALA A 212 2.81 -20.22 -15.34
CA ALA A 212 3.03 -19.84 -13.95
C ALA A 212 4.43 -20.26 -13.46
N ALA A 213 4.92 -21.43 -13.85
CA ALA A 213 6.25 -21.92 -13.47
C ALA A 213 7.37 -21.12 -14.12
N TRP A 214 7.27 -20.80 -15.42
CA TRP A 214 8.22 -19.90 -16.09
C TRP A 214 8.21 -18.50 -15.48
N HIS A 215 7.04 -17.99 -15.10
CA HIS A 215 6.94 -16.73 -14.39
C HIS A 215 7.63 -16.78 -13.01
N ALA A 216 7.41 -17.86 -12.24
CA ALA A 216 8.07 -18.09 -10.96
C ALA A 216 9.59 -18.20 -11.10
N GLN A 217 10.08 -18.93 -12.10
CA GLN A 217 11.51 -19.05 -12.39
C GLN A 217 12.15 -17.68 -12.65
N ARG A 218 11.57 -16.86 -13.54
CA ARG A 218 12.10 -15.51 -13.82
C ARG A 218 12.10 -14.62 -12.58
N ALA A 219 11.06 -14.72 -11.75
CA ALA A 219 10.97 -13.93 -10.52
C ALA A 219 12.02 -14.38 -9.49
N LEU A 220 12.26 -15.69 -9.36
CA LEU A 220 13.33 -16.24 -8.53
C LEU A 220 14.73 -15.87 -9.05
N ASP A 221 14.95 -15.85 -10.37
CA ASP A 221 16.21 -15.40 -10.99
C ASP A 221 16.46 -13.90 -10.76
N ALA A 222 15.40 -13.08 -10.79
CA ALA A 222 15.49 -11.67 -10.40
C ALA A 222 15.85 -11.54 -8.93
N PHE A 223 15.12 -12.22 -8.05
CA PHE A 223 15.38 -12.18 -6.61
C PHE A 223 16.80 -12.66 -6.27
N SER A 224 17.29 -13.72 -6.93
CA SER A 224 18.65 -14.21 -6.75
C SER A 224 19.72 -13.19 -7.13
N ARG A 225 19.49 -12.35 -8.15
CA ARG A 225 20.43 -11.31 -8.55
C ARG A 225 20.47 -10.19 -7.52
N GLU A 226 19.30 -9.72 -7.08
CA GLU A 226 19.23 -8.69 -6.03
C GLU A 226 19.86 -9.16 -4.71
N LEU A 227 19.69 -10.44 -4.34
CA LEU A 227 20.37 -11.03 -3.18
C LEU A 227 21.90 -11.09 -3.35
N ALA A 228 22.40 -11.28 -4.57
CA ALA A 228 23.83 -11.27 -4.83
C ALA A 228 24.42 -9.87 -4.65
N ASP A 229 23.68 -8.83 -5.04
CA ASP A 229 24.11 -7.43 -4.94
C ASP A 229 24.30 -7.01 -3.47
N ILE A 230 23.44 -7.48 -2.55
CA ILE A 230 23.59 -7.25 -1.10
C ILE A 230 24.54 -8.23 -0.38
N GLY A 231 25.31 -9.02 -1.13
CA GLY A 231 26.32 -9.93 -0.57
C GLY A 231 25.76 -11.17 0.15
N VAL A 232 24.46 -11.47 0.03
CA VAL A 232 23.83 -12.64 0.67
C VAL A 232 24.35 -13.97 0.09
N ALA A 233 24.94 -13.94 -1.11
CA ALA A 233 25.64 -15.08 -1.71
C ALA A 233 26.86 -15.58 -0.88
N ALA A 234 27.31 -14.84 0.14
CA ALA A 234 28.46 -15.17 0.99
C ALA A 234 28.09 -15.73 2.38
N ASN A 235 26.81 -15.98 2.69
CA ASN A 235 26.41 -16.56 3.97
C ASN A 235 26.29 -18.12 3.88
N PRO A 236 27.14 -18.90 4.58
CA PRO A 236 27.13 -20.37 4.52
C PRO A 236 25.87 -21.05 5.09
N GLN A 237 24.95 -20.29 5.69
CA GLN A 237 23.64 -20.79 6.15
C GLN A 237 22.54 -20.72 5.09
N LEU A 238 22.79 -20.04 3.97
CA LEU A 238 21.81 -19.94 2.89
C LEU A 238 22.21 -20.89 1.76
N PRO A 239 21.27 -21.70 1.24
CA PRO A 239 21.55 -22.53 0.08
C PRO A 239 22.10 -21.63 -1.03
N LYS A 240 23.11 -22.10 -1.78
CA LYS A 240 23.37 -21.54 -3.11
C LYS A 240 22.02 -21.45 -3.80
N VAL A 241 21.61 -20.24 -4.20
CA VAL A 241 20.36 -20.02 -4.90
C VAL A 241 20.54 -20.58 -6.31
N ASP A 242 20.52 -21.91 -6.40
CA ASP A 242 20.49 -22.60 -7.67
C ASP A 242 19.06 -22.58 -8.14
N THR A 243 18.67 -21.48 -8.79
CA THR A 243 17.34 -21.33 -9.34
C THR A 243 17.06 -22.38 -10.42
N ARG A 244 18.08 -23.05 -10.98
CA ARG A 244 17.89 -24.22 -11.85
C ARG A 244 17.22 -25.37 -11.12
N TRP A 245 17.40 -25.50 -9.81
CA TRP A 245 16.72 -26.51 -9.00
C TRP A 245 15.18 -26.37 -9.06
N PHE A 246 14.62 -25.16 -9.16
CA PHE A 246 13.17 -25.00 -9.27
C PHE A 246 12.66 -25.51 -10.63
N ALA A 247 13.38 -25.16 -11.71
CA ALA A 247 13.09 -25.68 -13.05
C ALA A 247 13.27 -27.21 -13.11
N ASP A 248 14.38 -27.74 -12.61
CA ASP A 248 14.68 -29.18 -12.60
C ASP A 248 13.62 -29.93 -11.76
N VAL A 249 13.25 -29.43 -10.57
CA VAL A 249 12.26 -30.08 -9.71
C VAL A 249 10.82 -29.93 -10.22
N PHE A 250 10.45 -28.82 -10.86
CA PHE A 250 9.11 -28.65 -11.44
C PHE A 250 8.99 -29.42 -12.75
N PHE A 251 9.93 -29.24 -13.68
CA PHE A 251 9.87 -29.80 -15.03
C PHE A 251 10.26 -31.28 -15.10
N ASP A 252 11.26 -31.77 -14.34
CA ASP A 252 11.61 -33.21 -14.36
C ASP A 252 10.50 -34.07 -13.72
N ASN A 253 9.72 -33.51 -12.78
CA ASN A 253 8.65 -34.23 -12.08
C ASN A 253 7.26 -34.10 -12.70
N ILE A 254 6.94 -33.01 -13.42
CA ILE A 254 5.61 -32.78 -14.01
C ILE A 254 5.60 -33.11 -15.50
N ILE A 255 6.59 -32.68 -16.29
CA ILE A 255 6.53 -32.80 -17.76
C ILE A 255 6.89 -34.21 -18.23
N THR A 256 7.78 -34.91 -17.53
CA THR A 256 8.31 -36.20 -18.02
C THR A 256 7.41 -37.40 -17.76
N ASP A 257 6.40 -37.33 -16.89
CA ASP A 257 5.73 -38.53 -16.37
C ASP A 257 4.25 -38.27 -16.03
N ALA A 258 3.46 -37.83 -17.00
CA ALA A 258 2.02 -37.58 -16.92
C ALA A 258 1.15 -38.80 -16.50
N LEU A 259 1.73 -39.87 -15.92
CA LEU A 259 1.07 -41.15 -15.67
C LEU A 259 1.16 -41.75 -14.26
N LYS A 260 1.73 -41.10 -13.22
CA LYS A 260 1.70 -41.71 -11.86
C LYS A 260 1.43 -40.73 -10.71
N HIS A 261 0.26 -40.93 -10.09
CA HIS A 261 -0.38 -40.26 -8.95
C HIS A 261 0.50 -39.99 -7.70
N GLN A 262 1.75 -40.49 -7.64
CA GLN A 262 2.68 -40.32 -6.51
C GLN A 262 3.63 -39.11 -6.61
N ARG A 263 3.76 -38.44 -7.78
CA ARG A 263 4.78 -37.38 -7.98
C ARG A 263 4.27 -35.93 -7.93
N ILE A 264 2.96 -35.69 -8.06
CA ILE A 264 2.33 -34.37 -7.83
C ILE A 264 2.46 -33.95 -6.34
N ALA A 265 2.47 -34.91 -5.41
CA ALA A 265 2.71 -34.65 -3.99
C ALA A 265 4.13 -34.09 -3.74
N ARG A 266 5.16 -34.72 -4.30
CA ARG A 266 6.57 -34.30 -4.15
C ARG A 266 6.86 -32.93 -4.77
N THR A 267 6.27 -32.64 -5.94
CA THR A 267 6.41 -31.32 -6.58
C THR A 267 5.72 -30.23 -5.75
N GLY A 268 4.57 -30.55 -5.15
CA GLY A 268 3.92 -29.66 -4.19
C GLY A 268 4.78 -29.36 -2.95
N GLU A 269 5.43 -30.38 -2.38
CA GLU A 269 6.34 -30.23 -1.23
C GLU A 269 7.54 -29.33 -1.57
N ALA A 270 8.14 -29.50 -2.75
CA ALA A 270 9.27 -28.69 -3.19
C ALA A 270 8.88 -27.21 -3.42
N VAL A 271 7.78 -26.95 -4.12
CA VAL A 271 7.27 -25.59 -4.33
C VAL A 271 6.89 -24.94 -3.00
N GLN A 272 6.34 -25.71 -2.06
CA GLN A 272 6.05 -25.23 -0.71
C GLN A 272 7.34 -24.88 0.06
N ALA A 273 8.39 -25.69 -0.05
CA ALA A 273 9.68 -25.38 0.57
C ALA A 273 10.30 -24.10 -0.01
N THR A 274 10.20 -23.88 -1.33
CA THR A 274 10.62 -22.61 -1.96
C THR A 274 9.79 -21.44 -1.45
N ALA A 275 8.47 -21.58 -1.35
CA ALA A 275 7.61 -20.52 -0.83
C ALA A 275 7.97 -20.17 0.62
N GLN A 276 8.26 -21.17 1.46
CA GLN A 276 8.71 -20.96 2.84
C GLN A 276 10.07 -20.24 2.90
N TRP A 277 11.03 -20.65 2.06
CA TRP A 277 12.34 -20.00 1.99
C TRP A 277 12.24 -18.55 1.51
N VAL A 278 11.48 -18.28 0.43
CA VAL A 278 11.24 -16.92 -0.05
C VAL A 278 10.56 -16.08 1.02
N GLY A 279 9.55 -16.62 1.70
CA GLY A 279 8.85 -15.94 2.79
C GLY A 279 9.77 -15.58 3.96
N ALA A 280 10.67 -16.49 4.36
CA ALA A 280 11.67 -16.21 5.39
C ALA A 280 12.63 -15.08 4.97
N MET A 281 13.16 -15.14 3.74
CA MET A 281 14.07 -14.11 3.22
C MET A 281 13.40 -12.74 3.08
N VAL A 282 12.14 -12.69 2.63
CA VAL A 282 11.37 -11.44 2.57
C VAL A 282 11.22 -10.83 3.96
N ASN A 283 10.91 -11.64 4.99
CA ASN A 283 10.80 -11.15 6.36
C ASN A 283 12.13 -10.61 6.90
N ASP A 284 13.24 -11.31 6.63
CA ASP A 284 14.58 -10.88 7.04
C ASP A 284 14.98 -9.56 6.34
N LEU A 285 14.72 -9.43 5.05
CA LEU A 285 14.97 -8.21 4.27
C LEU A 285 14.12 -7.04 4.78
N ALA A 286 12.85 -7.29 5.10
CA ALA A 286 11.96 -6.27 5.68
C ALA A 286 12.49 -5.78 7.03
N ALA A 287 12.92 -6.71 7.91
CA ALA A 287 13.52 -6.37 9.19
C ALA A 287 14.80 -5.54 9.01
N ARG A 288 15.66 -5.93 8.05
CA ARG A 288 16.90 -5.22 7.74
C ARG A 288 16.65 -3.82 7.17
N CYS A 289 15.68 -3.66 6.27
CA CYS A 289 15.23 -2.34 5.79
C CYS A 289 14.78 -1.44 6.95
N GLY A 290 14.04 -2.01 7.92
CA GLY A 290 13.60 -1.29 9.12
C GLY A 290 14.75 -0.90 10.05
N GLU A 291 15.81 -1.70 10.14
CA GLU A 291 17.04 -1.35 10.86
C GLU A 291 17.81 -0.22 10.15
N LEU A 292 18.05 -0.35 8.84
CA LEU A 292 18.75 0.65 8.05
C LEU A 292 18.02 2.00 8.03
N THR A 293 16.69 1.97 7.95
CA THR A 293 15.86 3.19 8.05
C THR A 293 16.06 3.88 9.41
N ARG A 294 15.98 3.12 10.51
CA ARG A 294 16.22 3.68 11.85
C ARG A 294 17.64 4.21 12.02
N ARG A 295 18.64 3.56 11.41
CA ARG A 295 20.03 4.02 11.42
C ARG A 295 20.20 5.31 10.63
N ARG A 296 19.63 5.40 9.42
CA ARG A 296 19.65 6.62 8.62
C ARG A 296 19.02 7.78 9.40
N ASP A 297 17.85 7.55 9.98
CA ASP A 297 17.14 8.58 10.74
C ASP A 297 17.94 9.03 11.98
N SER A 298 18.63 8.12 12.68
CA SER A 298 19.49 8.50 13.81
C SER A 298 20.73 9.28 13.40
N LEU A 299 21.34 8.95 12.25
CA LEU A 299 22.45 9.70 11.67
C LEU A 299 22.02 11.12 11.26
N LEU A 300 20.82 11.27 10.69
CA LEU A 300 20.24 12.59 10.36
C LEU A 300 20.02 13.44 11.60
N VAL A 301 19.45 12.87 12.67
CA VAL A 301 19.28 13.57 13.96
C VAL A 301 20.64 14.03 14.50
N ARG A 302 21.64 13.15 14.49
CA ARG A 302 22.98 13.50 14.98
C ARG A 302 23.65 14.59 14.13
N ARG A 303 23.44 14.59 12.81
CA ARG A 303 23.88 15.67 11.92
C ARG A 303 23.24 17.00 12.30
N GLU A 304 21.93 17.00 12.57
CA GLU A 304 21.22 18.20 13.01
C GLU A 304 21.68 18.71 14.37
N GLU A 305 21.98 17.83 15.33
CA GLU A 305 22.52 18.19 16.64
C GLU A 305 23.86 18.93 16.51
N ILE A 306 24.78 18.42 15.68
CA ILE A 306 26.07 19.06 15.44
C ILE A 306 25.91 20.42 14.77
N LEU A 307 24.99 20.53 13.81
CA LEU A 307 24.67 21.79 13.13
C LEU A 307 23.89 22.77 14.01
N SER A 308 23.40 22.35 15.18
CA SER A 308 22.68 23.22 16.13
C SER A 308 23.52 23.65 17.33
N GLN A 309 24.74 23.12 17.46
CA GLN A 309 25.80 23.62 18.34
C GLN A 309 26.53 24.79 17.68
#